data_AF-A0A527ZF74-F1
#
_entry.id   AF-A0A527ZF74-F1
#
_cell.length_a   1.000
_cell.length_b   1.000
_cell.length_c   1.000
_cell.angle_alpha   90.00
_cell.angle_beta   90.00
_cell.angle_gamma   90.00
#
_symmetry.space_group_name_H-M   'P 1'
#
loop_
_entity.id
_entity.type
_entity.pdbx_description
1 polymer ?
#
loop_
_entity_poly.entity_id
_entity_poly.type
_entity_poly.pdbx_seq_one_letter_code
_entity_poly.pdbx_strand_id
1 'polypeptide(L)'
;DEIGEISGSFQAKLLRVLQEQEFERVGSNHTIKVDVRVIAATNRDLEKAVQRKEFRQDLYYRISVVTLRVPALRERRGDIPLLAAQFLKNFNTENDHTLTFAPEAIEVLMNCEFPGNIRELENCVQRTAVLATGPSILRTDFACCVGECLAAALWKNGPPTSENSTTIEPSAARAAPPVGDGQAPIGPATTRGRVP
;
A
#
# COMPACT_ATOMS: atom_id res chain seq x y z
N ASP A 1 -12.82 -2.11 -6.48
CA ASP A 1 -11.83 -1.24 -5.83
C ASP A 1 -10.45 -1.60 -6.37
N GLU A 2 -9.47 -0.69 -6.24
CA GLU A 2 -8.08 -0.84 -6.71
C GLU A 2 -7.93 -1.37 -8.15
N ILE A 3 -8.65 -0.76 -9.11
CA ILE A 3 -8.60 -1.17 -10.52
C ILE A 3 -7.18 -1.07 -11.12
N GLY A 4 -6.31 -0.24 -10.56
CA GLY A 4 -4.92 -0.11 -11.01
C GLY A 4 -4.02 -1.30 -10.69
N GLU A 5 -4.43 -2.23 -9.84
CA GLU A 5 -3.64 -3.40 -9.41
C GLU A 5 -4.03 -4.69 -10.16
N ILE A 6 -4.97 -4.61 -11.11
CA ILE A 6 -5.45 -5.81 -11.81
C ILE A 6 -4.46 -6.29 -12.89
N SER A 7 -4.35 -7.61 -13.03
CA SER A 7 -3.51 -8.23 -14.05
C SER A 7 -3.98 -7.91 -15.48
N GLY A 8 -3.05 -7.87 -16.44
CA GLY A 8 -3.38 -7.58 -17.84
C GLY A 8 -4.40 -8.56 -18.47
N SER A 9 -4.41 -9.83 -18.04
CA SER A 9 -5.41 -10.80 -18.47
C SER A 9 -6.80 -10.47 -17.94
N PHE A 10 -6.90 -9.96 -16.71
CA PHE A 10 -8.16 -9.47 -16.16
C PHE A 10 -8.61 -8.17 -16.83
N GLN A 11 -7.69 -7.26 -17.19
CA GLN A 11 -8.01 -6.05 -17.95
C GLN A 11 -8.70 -6.39 -19.27
N ALA A 12 -8.23 -7.41 -19.99
CA ALA A 12 -8.84 -7.85 -21.25
C ALA A 12 -10.27 -8.40 -21.04
N LYS A 13 -10.49 -9.18 -19.98
CA LYS A 13 -11.81 -9.71 -19.65
C LYS A 13 -12.79 -8.60 -19.25
N LEU A 14 -12.34 -7.68 -18.38
CA LEU A 14 -13.14 -6.54 -17.96
C LEU A 14 -13.50 -5.64 -19.14
N LEU A 15 -12.56 -5.43 -20.07
CA LEU A 15 -12.82 -4.72 -21.30
C LEU A 15 -13.98 -5.36 -22.06
N ARG A 16 -13.95 -6.69 -22.28
CA ARG A 16 -15.03 -7.43 -22.95
C ARG A 16 -16.39 -7.21 -22.28
N VAL A 17 -16.45 -7.28 -20.95
CA VAL A 17 -17.69 -6.99 -20.20
C VAL A 17 -18.20 -5.56 -20.46
N LEU A 18 -17.30 -4.58 -20.50
CA LEU A 18 -17.65 -3.18 -20.76
C LEU A 18 -18.04 -2.90 -22.22
N GLN A 19 -17.63 -3.72 -23.19
CA GLN A 19 -17.98 -3.54 -24.61
C GLN A 19 -19.19 -4.34 -25.03
N GLU A 20 -19.21 -5.62 -24.67
CA GLU A 20 -20.19 -6.60 -25.13
C GLU A 20 -21.33 -6.79 -24.14
N GLN A 21 -21.22 -6.23 -22.93
CA GLN A 21 -22.17 -6.47 -21.84
C GLN A 21 -22.33 -7.96 -21.53
N GLU A 22 -21.25 -8.71 -21.70
CA GLU A 22 -21.21 -10.17 -21.63
C GLU A 22 -19.95 -10.65 -20.91
N PHE A 23 -20.07 -11.75 -20.17
CA PHE A 23 -18.92 -12.42 -19.55
C PHE A 23 -19.10 -13.94 -19.51
N GLU A 24 -17.99 -14.65 -19.28
CA GLU A 24 -17.94 -16.10 -19.12
C GLU A 24 -17.41 -16.44 -17.73
N ARG A 25 -17.98 -17.46 -17.09
CA ARG A 25 -17.45 -17.98 -15.81
C ARG A 25 -16.12 -18.70 -16.08
N VAL A 26 -15.19 -18.63 -15.14
CA VAL A 26 -13.91 -19.36 -15.28
C VAL A 26 -14.19 -20.85 -15.45
N GLY A 27 -13.67 -21.45 -16.52
CA GLY A 27 -13.89 -22.86 -16.86
C GLY A 27 -15.20 -23.16 -17.58
N SER A 28 -16.01 -22.14 -17.91
CA SER A 28 -17.22 -22.28 -18.71
C SER A 28 -17.09 -21.51 -20.02
N ASN A 29 -17.62 -22.07 -21.11
CA ASN A 29 -17.74 -21.37 -22.39
C ASN A 29 -19.14 -20.78 -22.58
N HIS A 30 -19.96 -20.76 -21.53
CA HIS A 30 -21.29 -20.17 -21.58
C HIS A 30 -21.22 -18.67 -21.32
N THR A 31 -21.61 -17.90 -22.33
CA THR A 31 -21.65 -16.43 -22.28
C THR A 31 -22.94 -15.96 -21.61
N ILE A 32 -22.81 -15.02 -20.67
CA ILE A 32 -23.90 -14.46 -19.87
C ILE A 32 -24.00 -12.96 -20.16
N LYS A 33 -25.17 -12.51 -20.63
CA LYS A 33 -25.50 -11.09 -20.79
C LYS A 33 -25.80 -10.43 -19.44
N VAL A 34 -25.32 -9.21 -19.26
CA VAL A 34 -25.49 -8.43 -18.04
C VAL A 34 -25.77 -6.96 -18.33
N ASP A 35 -26.64 -6.36 -17.52
CA ASP A 35 -26.81 -4.91 -17.48
C ASP A 35 -26.30 -4.41 -16.12
N VAL A 36 -25.14 -3.75 -16.13
CA VAL A 36 -24.45 -3.35 -14.90
C VAL A 36 -23.91 -1.93 -15.00
N ARG A 37 -24.04 -1.19 -13.90
CA ARG A 37 -23.34 0.08 -13.70
C ARG A 37 -21.98 -0.18 -13.06
N VAL A 38 -20.92 0.26 -13.71
CA VAL A 38 -19.55 0.08 -13.21
C VAL A 38 -19.08 1.34 -12.48
N ILE A 39 -18.60 1.16 -11.25
CA ILE A 39 -17.92 2.18 -10.46
C ILE A 39 -16.55 1.63 -10.11
N ALA A 40 -15.50 2.33 -10.52
CA ALA A 40 -14.12 1.95 -10.26
C ALA A 40 -13.45 2.98 -9.34
N ALA A 41 -12.51 2.50 -8.54
CA ALA A 41 -11.68 3.32 -7.67
C ALA A 41 -10.25 2.78 -7.74
N THR A 42 -9.27 3.66 -7.55
CA THR A 42 -7.85 3.29 -7.46
C THR A 42 -7.06 4.38 -6.75
N ASN A 43 -6.00 3.96 -6.06
CA ASN A 43 -5.01 4.87 -5.50
C ASN A 43 -3.87 5.21 -6.48
N ARG A 44 -3.80 4.54 -7.64
CA ARG A 44 -2.72 4.69 -8.63
C ARG A 44 -3.06 5.76 -9.67
N ASP A 45 -2.02 6.42 -10.15
CA ASP A 45 -2.10 7.28 -11.33
C ASP A 45 -2.19 6.39 -12.59
N LEU A 46 -3.41 6.22 -13.11
CA LEU A 46 -3.67 5.37 -14.28
C LEU A 46 -3.05 5.93 -15.56
N GLU A 47 -2.91 7.26 -15.69
CA GLU A 47 -2.29 7.86 -16.86
C GLU A 47 -0.81 7.47 -16.96
N LYS A 48 -0.09 7.53 -15.82
CA LYS A 48 1.28 7.01 -15.74
C LYS A 48 1.33 5.50 -15.94
N ALA A 49 0.38 4.74 -15.41
CA ALA A 49 0.34 3.29 -15.61
C ALA A 49 0.14 2.90 -17.08
N VAL A 50 -0.66 3.68 -17.83
CA VAL A 50 -0.81 3.52 -19.28
C VAL A 50 0.49 3.84 -20.01
N GLN A 51 1.17 4.94 -19.66
CA GLN A 51 2.46 5.31 -20.24
C GLN A 51 3.53 4.22 -20.01
N ARG A 52 3.53 3.59 -18.83
CA ARG A 52 4.41 2.46 -18.49
C ARG A 52 3.96 1.10 -19.05
N LYS A 53 2.86 1.05 -19.81
CA LYS A 53 2.25 -0.19 -20.35
C LYS A 53 1.81 -1.20 -19.28
N GLU A 54 1.61 -0.76 -18.04
CA GLU A 54 1.08 -1.57 -16.94
C GLU A 54 -0.46 -1.65 -16.99
N PHE A 55 -1.09 -0.66 -17.61
CA PHE A 55 -2.53 -0.57 -17.77
C PHE A 55 -2.90 -0.35 -19.24
N ARG A 56 -3.92 -1.05 -19.73
CA ARG A 56 -4.33 -0.93 -21.12
C ARG A 56 -5.02 0.40 -21.39
N GLN A 57 -4.58 1.06 -22.45
CA GLN A 57 -5.11 2.36 -22.87
C GLN A 57 -6.60 2.29 -23.25
N ASP A 58 -7.04 1.21 -23.89
CA ASP A 58 -8.44 1.01 -24.28
C ASP A 58 -9.40 0.88 -23.09
N LEU A 59 -8.97 0.19 -22.03
CA LEU A 59 -9.70 0.10 -20.78
C LEU A 59 -9.76 1.45 -20.07
N TYR A 60 -8.63 2.17 -20.00
CA TYR A 60 -8.56 3.50 -19.37
C TYR A 60 -9.59 4.46 -19.95
N TYR A 61 -9.67 4.57 -21.28
CA TYR A 61 -10.63 5.49 -21.91
C TYR A 61 -12.09 5.08 -21.70
N ARG A 62 -12.39 3.78 -21.50
CA ARG A 62 -13.76 3.33 -21.22
C ARG A 62 -14.21 3.62 -19.78
N ILE A 63 -13.29 3.58 -18.82
CA ILE A 63 -13.63 3.82 -17.41
C ILE A 63 -13.50 5.30 -17.03
N SER A 64 -12.62 6.05 -17.68
CA SER A 64 -12.32 7.45 -17.38
C SER A 64 -13.26 8.44 -18.08
N VAL A 65 -14.57 8.13 -18.10
CA VAL A 65 -15.60 9.03 -18.67
C VAL A 65 -15.96 10.13 -17.68
N VAL A 66 -16.16 9.76 -16.41
CA VAL A 66 -16.42 10.69 -15.31
C VAL A 66 -15.48 10.34 -14.17
N THR A 67 -14.52 11.21 -13.90
CA THR A 67 -13.52 11.01 -12.85
C THR A 67 -13.80 11.92 -11.66
N LEU A 68 -13.99 11.31 -10.50
CA LEU A 68 -14.15 12.02 -9.23
C LEU A 68 -12.86 11.89 -8.42
N ARG A 69 -12.15 13.01 -8.26
CA ARG A 69 -10.97 13.06 -7.40
C ARG A 69 -11.41 13.31 -5.96
N VAL A 70 -11.18 12.34 -5.10
CA VAL A 70 -11.38 12.50 -3.65
C VAL A 70 -10.10 13.11 -3.05
N PRO A 71 -10.15 14.32 -2.48
CA PRO A 71 -8.95 14.95 -1.90
C PRO A 71 -8.46 14.17 -0.68
N ALA A 72 -7.22 14.40 -0.26
CA ALA A 72 -6.74 13.85 1.01
C ALA A 72 -7.37 14.61 2.19
N LEU A 73 -7.45 13.99 3.38
CA LEU A 73 -8.04 14.61 4.57
C LEU A 73 -7.31 15.90 4.97
N ARG A 74 -5.98 15.95 4.79
CA ARG A 74 -5.16 17.16 4.99
C ARG A 74 -5.54 18.34 4.10
N GLU A 75 -6.16 18.09 2.95
CA GLU A 75 -6.64 19.13 2.01
C GLU A 75 -8.04 19.62 2.40
N ARG A 76 -8.74 18.90 3.30
CA ARG A 76 -10.09 19.21 3.79
C ARG A 76 -10.20 19.15 5.32
N ARG A 77 -9.29 19.84 6.01
CA ARG A 77 -9.19 19.80 7.48
C ARG A 77 -10.47 20.21 8.22
N GLY A 78 -11.35 20.99 7.58
CA GLY A 78 -12.65 21.37 8.12
C GLY A 78 -13.58 20.19 8.41
N ASP A 79 -13.37 19.03 7.78
CA ASP A 79 -14.17 17.83 8.00
C ASP A 79 -13.75 17.04 9.25
N ILE A 80 -12.53 17.28 9.75
CA ILE A 80 -11.94 16.49 10.85
C ILE A 80 -12.82 16.51 12.12
N PRO A 81 -13.31 17.67 12.62
CA PRO A 81 -14.12 17.69 13.84
C PRO A 81 -15.43 16.90 13.70
N LEU A 82 -16.09 17.00 12.54
CA LEU A 82 -17.36 16.31 12.28
C LEU A 82 -17.16 14.80 12.19
N LEU A 83 -16.12 14.36 11.47
CA LEU A 83 -15.76 12.95 11.34
C LEU A 83 -15.36 12.36 12.70
N ALA A 84 -14.50 13.06 13.45
CA ALA A 84 -14.06 12.63 14.78
C ALA A 84 -15.23 12.48 15.74
N ALA A 85 -16.15 13.45 15.77
CA ALA A 85 -17.36 13.38 16.59
C ALA A 85 -18.23 12.16 16.24
N GLN A 86 -18.37 11.84 14.94
CA GLN A 86 -19.11 10.66 14.52
C GLN A 86 -18.42 9.35 14.93
N PHE A 87 -17.09 9.26 14.80
CA PHE A 87 -16.36 8.08 15.26
C PHE A 87 -16.42 7.88 16.77
N LEU A 88 -16.31 8.97 17.55
CA LEU A 88 -16.46 8.91 19.00
C LEU A 88 -17.88 8.49 19.41
N LYS A 89 -18.89 8.97 18.69
CA LYS A 89 -20.28 8.55 18.90
C LYS A 89 -20.48 7.05 18.65
N ASN A 90 -19.89 6.52 17.57
CA ASN A 90 -19.95 5.10 17.27
C ASN A 90 -19.26 4.29 18.38
N PHE A 91 -18.04 4.70 18.78
CA PHE A 91 -17.30 4.09 19.88
C PHE A 91 -18.10 4.07 21.19
N ASN A 92 -18.68 5.21 21.56
CA ASN A 92 -19.53 5.35 22.75
C ASN A 92 -20.73 4.38 22.71
N THR A 93 -21.36 4.24 21.55
CA THR A 93 -22.53 3.35 21.38
C THR A 93 -22.14 1.88 21.49
N GLU A 94 -20.98 1.50 20.95
CA GLU A 94 -20.50 0.11 20.96
C GLU A 94 -19.94 -0.34 22.31
N ASN A 95 -19.49 0.60 23.15
CA ASN A 95 -18.79 0.33 24.41
C ASN A 95 -19.54 0.88 25.64
N ASP A 96 -20.80 1.28 25.48
CA ASP A 96 -21.63 1.87 26.55
C ASP A 96 -20.94 3.03 27.30
N HIS A 97 -20.23 3.89 26.55
CA HIS A 97 -19.53 5.07 27.05
C HIS A 97 -20.23 6.37 26.65
N THR A 98 -19.86 7.47 27.30
CA THR A 98 -20.39 8.82 27.04
C THR A 98 -19.26 9.86 26.92
N LEU A 99 -18.15 9.45 26.31
CA LEU A 99 -16.98 10.32 26.14
C LEU A 99 -17.31 11.50 25.22
N THR A 100 -16.68 12.64 25.53
CA THR A 100 -16.75 13.87 24.73
C THR A 100 -15.34 14.33 24.37
N PHE A 101 -15.19 15.18 23.37
CA PHE A 101 -13.91 15.86 23.13
C PHE A 101 -13.89 17.21 23.84
N ALA A 102 -12.80 17.50 24.55
CA ALA A 102 -12.49 18.86 24.94
C ALA A 102 -12.02 19.70 23.73
N PRO A 103 -12.17 21.04 23.74
CA PRO A 103 -11.76 21.89 22.62
C PRO A 103 -10.29 21.67 22.21
N GLU A 104 -9.39 21.53 23.18
CA GLU A 104 -7.97 21.29 22.94
C GLU A 104 -7.67 19.93 22.29
N ALA A 105 -8.54 18.93 22.46
CA ALA A 105 -8.41 17.63 21.79
C ALA A 105 -8.71 17.74 20.30
N ILE A 106 -9.74 18.53 19.94
CA ILE A 106 -10.07 18.81 18.54
C ILE A 106 -8.94 19.59 17.87
N GLU A 107 -8.34 20.56 18.56
CA GLU A 107 -7.17 21.28 18.03
C GLU A 107 -6.00 20.33 17.72
N VAL A 108 -5.75 19.32 18.57
CA VAL A 108 -4.71 18.31 18.30
C VAL A 108 -5.03 17.56 17.01
N LEU A 109 -6.26 17.05 16.87
CA LEU A 109 -6.68 16.34 15.67
C LEU A 109 -6.54 17.21 14.42
N MET A 110 -6.96 18.47 14.46
CA MET A 110 -6.89 19.38 13.30
C MET A 110 -5.46 19.73 12.86
N ASN A 111 -4.48 19.60 13.76
CA ASN A 111 -3.07 19.84 13.48
C ASN A 111 -2.32 18.60 12.97
N CYS A 112 -2.97 17.43 12.96
CA CYS A 112 -2.42 16.20 12.40
C CYS A 112 -2.59 16.14 10.87
N GLU A 113 -1.61 15.55 10.18
CA GLU A 113 -1.64 15.41 8.72
C GLU A 113 -2.52 14.25 8.22
N PHE A 114 -2.82 13.27 9.08
CA PHE A 114 -3.54 12.03 8.76
C PHE A 114 -3.23 11.47 7.36
N PRO A 115 -1.98 11.05 7.12
CA PRO A 115 -1.60 10.52 5.82
C PRO A 115 -2.29 9.19 5.45
N GLY A 116 -2.80 8.43 6.42
CA GLY A 116 -3.76 7.32 6.25
C GLY A 116 -5.23 7.77 6.14
N ASN A 117 -5.46 9.08 6.05
CA ASN A 117 -6.76 9.74 5.91
C ASN A 117 -7.76 9.29 6.99
N ILE A 118 -9.00 9.01 6.58
CA ILE A 118 -10.13 8.71 7.46
C ILE A 118 -9.84 7.47 8.33
N ARG A 119 -9.19 6.44 7.78
CA ARG A 119 -8.84 5.22 8.53
C ARG A 119 -7.91 5.51 9.70
N GLU A 120 -6.95 6.40 9.50
CA GLU A 120 -6.01 6.78 10.56
C GLU A 120 -6.66 7.69 11.60
N LEU A 121 -7.53 8.62 11.16
CA LEU A 121 -8.32 9.45 12.07
C LEU A 121 -9.21 8.58 12.98
N GLU A 122 -9.93 7.62 12.40
CA GLU A 122 -10.80 6.69 13.14
C GLU A 122 -10.00 5.88 14.16
N ASN A 123 -8.89 5.27 13.75
CA ASN A 123 -8.01 4.52 14.65
C ASN A 123 -7.45 5.41 15.77
N CYS A 124 -7.08 6.65 15.47
CA CYS A 124 -6.59 7.60 16.45
C CYS A 124 -7.68 7.91 17.50
N VAL A 125 -8.90 8.19 17.04
CA VAL A 125 -10.04 8.47 17.92
C VAL A 125 -10.36 7.27 18.80
N GLN A 126 -10.49 6.07 18.22
CA GLN A 126 -10.76 4.85 18.97
C GLN A 126 -9.69 4.55 20.00
N ARG A 127 -8.40 4.60 19.61
CA ARG A 127 -7.28 4.35 20.53
C ARG A 127 -7.26 5.35 21.68
N THR A 128 -7.46 6.63 21.39
CA THR A 128 -7.50 7.67 22.43
C THR A 128 -8.71 7.49 23.35
N ALA A 129 -9.87 7.12 22.80
CA ALA A 129 -11.08 6.86 23.58
C ALA A 129 -10.91 5.67 24.56
N VAL A 130 -10.23 4.60 24.13
CA VAL A 130 -9.90 3.45 25.00
C VAL A 130 -8.95 3.83 26.14
N LEU A 131 -8.03 4.77 25.89
CA LEU A 131 -7.04 5.21 26.88
C LEU A 131 -7.52 6.35 27.77
N ALA A 132 -8.64 6.99 27.41
CA ALA A 132 -9.19 8.11 28.15
C ALA A 132 -9.63 7.63 29.54
N THR A 133 -9.14 8.32 30.58
CA THR A 133 -9.44 7.98 31.98
C THR A 133 -10.65 8.75 32.53
N GLY A 134 -11.00 9.87 31.90
CA GLY A 134 -12.07 10.76 32.31
C GLY A 134 -13.28 10.76 31.35
N PRO A 135 -14.32 11.56 31.66
CA PRO A 135 -15.51 11.70 30.82
C PRO A 135 -15.27 12.50 29.54
N SER A 136 -14.10 13.13 29.40
CA SER A 136 -13.70 13.91 28.25
C SER A 136 -12.29 13.56 27.82
N ILE A 137 -12.08 13.46 26.52
CA ILE A 137 -10.78 13.28 25.88
C ILE A 137 -10.08 14.62 25.89
N LEU A 138 -8.91 14.66 26.52
CA LEU A 138 -8.05 15.83 26.66
C LEU A 138 -6.86 15.74 25.70
N ARG A 139 -6.12 16.85 25.58
CA ARG A 139 -4.88 16.91 24.79
C ARG A 139 -3.85 15.84 25.20
N THR A 140 -3.76 15.53 26.50
CA THR A 140 -2.78 14.57 27.05
C THR A 140 -3.05 13.13 26.68
N ASP A 141 -4.27 12.79 26.26
CA ASP A 141 -4.67 11.42 25.92
C ASP A 141 -4.19 11.01 24.51
N PHE A 142 -3.69 11.97 23.72
CA PHE A 142 -3.12 11.71 22.41
C PHE A 142 -1.65 11.32 22.49
N ALA A 143 -1.30 10.19 21.86
CA ALA A 143 0.08 9.69 21.80
C ALA A 143 1.08 10.71 21.21
N CYS A 144 0.64 11.58 20.31
CA CYS A 144 1.50 12.64 19.75
C CYS A 144 1.93 13.69 20.76
N CYS A 145 1.16 13.91 21.83
CA CYS A 145 1.53 14.83 22.90
C CYS A 145 2.49 14.19 23.91
N VAL A 146 2.58 12.85 23.94
CA VAL A 146 3.45 12.08 24.84
C VAL A 146 4.70 11.54 24.12
N GLY A 147 4.88 11.87 22.84
CA GLY A 147 6.05 11.46 22.04
C GLY A 147 5.98 10.04 21.46
N GLU A 148 4.84 9.37 21.55
CA GLU A 148 4.62 7.99 21.10
C GLU A 148 3.79 7.90 19.81
N CYS A 149 3.81 8.95 18.97
CA CYS A 149 3.03 8.96 17.74
C CYS A 149 3.64 8.00 16.70
N LEU A 150 3.06 6.80 16.60
CA LEU A 150 3.46 5.80 15.61
C LEU A 150 3.32 6.33 14.17
N ALA A 151 2.29 7.13 13.90
CA ALA A 151 2.07 7.76 12.60
C ALA A 151 3.25 8.65 12.18
N ALA A 152 3.72 9.53 13.06
CA ALA A 152 4.87 10.38 12.76
C ALA A 152 6.15 9.55 12.52
N ALA A 153 6.34 8.44 13.24
CA ALA A 153 7.49 7.56 13.07
C ALA A 153 7.46 6.78 11.75
N LEU A 154 6.30 6.24 11.37
CA LEU A 154 6.13 5.47 10.14
C LEU A 154 6.23 6.33 8.88
N TRP A 155 5.77 7.59 8.94
CA TRP A 155 5.79 8.48 7.78
C TRP A 155 7.09 9.27 7.61
N LYS A 156 7.85 9.53 8.69
CA LYS A 156 9.21 10.10 8.58
C LYS A 156 10.20 9.13 7.93
N ASN A 157 9.98 7.83 8.10
CA ASN A 157 10.76 6.77 7.45
C ASN A 157 10.06 6.31 6.17
N GLY A 158 9.89 7.22 5.20
CA GLY A 158 9.20 6.96 3.93
C GLY A 158 9.65 5.65 3.24
N PRO A 159 8.92 5.16 2.22
CA PRO A 159 9.33 3.97 1.48
C PRO A 159 10.78 4.14 1.03
N PRO A 160 11.64 3.10 1.11
CA PRO A 160 13.05 3.24 0.75
C PRO A 160 13.11 3.74 -0.69
N THR A 161 13.50 5.00 -0.85
CA THR A 161 13.92 5.54 -2.14
C THR A 161 15.09 4.69 -2.60
N SER A 162 14.92 3.97 -3.70
CA SER A 162 15.95 3.16 -4.33
C SER A 162 17.00 4.04 -5.01
N GLU A 163 17.61 4.95 -4.26
CA GLU A 163 18.74 5.76 -4.69
C GLU A 163 19.76 5.74 -3.57
N ASN A 164 20.52 4.64 -3.55
CA ASN A 164 21.94 4.59 -3.18
C ASN A 164 22.46 3.21 -3.56
N SER A 165 22.64 3.00 -4.86
CA SER A 165 23.64 2.04 -5.34
C SER A 165 25.00 2.62 -5.01
N THR A 166 25.46 2.40 -3.78
CA THR A 166 26.88 2.54 -3.47
C THR A 166 27.59 1.46 -4.25
N THR A 167 28.19 1.84 -5.37
CA THR A 167 29.19 1.04 -6.08
C THR A 167 30.27 0.71 -5.06
N ILE A 168 30.29 -0.53 -4.58
CA ILE A 168 31.45 -1.08 -3.90
C ILE A 168 32.46 -1.34 -5.01
N GLU A 169 33.42 -0.44 -5.17
CA GLU A 169 34.62 -0.73 -5.95
C GLU A 169 35.36 -1.91 -5.31
N PRO A 170 35.76 -2.94 -6.06
CA PRO A 170 36.56 -4.02 -5.51
C PRO A 170 37.97 -3.48 -5.20
N SER A 171 38.24 -3.29 -3.90
CA SER A 171 39.57 -2.99 -3.36
C SER A 171 40.58 -4.09 -3.76
N ALA A 172 41.68 -3.64 -4.35
CA ALA A 172 42.84 -4.37 -4.82
C ALA A 172 43.19 -5.66 -4.06
N ALA A 173 43.24 -6.77 -4.81
CA ALA A 173 43.86 -8.01 -4.37
C ALA A 173 45.39 -7.81 -4.22
N ARG A 174 45.90 -7.93 -3.00
CA ARG A 174 47.33 -8.08 -2.73
C ARG A 174 47.77 -9.50 -3.08
N ALA A 175 48.84 -9.58 -3.85
CA ALA A 175 49.49 -10.79 -4.33
C ALA A 175 50.01 -11.70 -3.19
N ALA A 176 49.86 -13.02 -3.37
CA ALA A 176 50.57 -14.05 -2.62
C ALA A 176 51.85 -14.47 -3.39
N PRO A 177 52.96 -14.81 -2.70
CA PRO A 177 54.22 -15.18 -3.36
C PRO A 177 54.22 -16.66 -3.80
N PRO A 178 55.10 -17.06 -4.74
CA PRO A 178 55.09 -18.39 -5.33
C PRO A 178 55.84 -19.41 -4.46
N VAL A 179 55.35 -20.65 -4.44
CA VAL A 179 56.08 -21.82 -3.92
C VAL A 179 56.35 -22.76 -5.09
N GLY A 180 57.63 -23.09 -5.26
CA GLY A 180 58.22 -23.70 -6.44
C GLY A 180 58.12 -25.22 -6.57
N ASP A 181 58.61 -25.66 -7.74
CA ASP A 181 58.56 -26.98 -8.36
C ASP A 181 59.19 -28.14 -7.56
N GLY A 182 58.69 -29.36 -7.81
CA GLY A 182 59.39 -30.58 -7.41
C GLY A 182 58.72 -31.90 -7.81
N GLN A 183 59.11 -32.42 -8.98
CA GLN A 183 59.15 -33.83 -9.42
C GLN A 183 57.84 -34.64 -9.66
N ALA A 184 57.66 -35.02 -10.93
CA ALA A 184 57.08 -36.31 -11.36
C ALA A 184 58.17 -37.43 -11.21
N PRO A 185 57.93 -38.77 -11.38
CA PRO A 185 57.41 -39.31 -12.66
C PRO A 185 56.74 -40.75 -12.67
N ILE A 186 56.25 -41.16 -13.86
CA ILE A 186 56.03 -42.52 -14.47
C ILE A 186 55.13 -43.56 -13.74
N GLY A 187 53.97 -43.99 -14.29
CA GLY A 187 53.85 -45.12 -15.24
C GLY A 187 52.59 -46.00 -14.97
N PRO A 188 52.16 -46.89 -15.90
CA PRO A 188 50.75 -47.01 -16.34
C PRO A 188 50.06 -48.36 -16.05
N ALA A 189 48.72 -48.46 -16.21
CA ALA A 189 48.01 -49.69 -16.65
C ALA A 189 46.47 -49.56 -16.82
N THR A 190 46.03 -49.58 -18.09
CA THR A 190 45.01 -50.46 -18.70
C THR A 190 43.62 -50.75 -18.07
N THR A 191 42.61 -50.43 -18.92
CA THR A 191 41.50 -51.28 -19.45
C THR A 191 40.17 -51.49 -18.72
N ARG A 192 39.11 -51.19 -19.50
CA ARG A 192 37.80 -51.87 -19.64
C ARG A 192 36.87 -51.81 -18.41
N GLY A 193 35.58 -51.54 -18.51
CA GLY A 193 34.68 -51.41 -19.65
C GLY A 193 33.24 -51.66 -19.19
N ARG A 194 32.31 -50.98 -19.89
CA ARG A 194 30.94 -51.41 -20.21
C ARG A 194 29.82 -51.33 -19.16
N VAL A 195 28.84 -50.49 -19.54
CA VAL A 195 27.40 -50.44 -19.21
C VAL A 195 26.71 -51.77 -19.62
N PRO A 196 25.52 -52.14 -19.10
CA PRO A 196 24.24 -51.44 -19.34
C PRO A 196 23.60 -50.85 -18.08
#